data_AF-A0A0P7TMP1-F1
#
_entry.id   AF-A0A0P7TMP1-F1
#
_cell.length_a   1.000
_cell.length_b   1.000
_cell.length_c   1.000
_cell.angle_alpha   90.00
_cell.angle_beta   90.00
_cell.angle_gamma   90.00
#
_symmetry.space_group_name_H-M   'P 1'
#
loop_
_entity.id
_entity.type
_entity.pdbx_description
1 polymer ?
#
loop_
_entity_poly.entity_id
_entity_poly.type
_entity_poly.pdbx_seq_one_letter_code
_entity_poly.pdbx_strand_id
1 'polypeptide(L)'
;MKEDVSLRLDQCLLRFMDQLELLEEKREKLNSLIEQGWFCISKARYAMGNKQVSALQYSNEIVPQVCVHVRKVSNGEMEFGTERMDRGPSEDTTNAPRQVEEVGPVDEGVRRRKTTTAKDSKAQSNASVKPVAEEEASVNKGSPGHQDPLKWFGILVPQSLKQAQSAFS
;
A
#
# COMPACT_ATOMS: atom_id res chain seq x y z
N MET A 1 58.63 2.87 0.23
CA MET A 1 57.80 4.09 0.02
C MET A 1 56.93 4.02 -1.22
N LYS A 2 57.47 3.87 -2.45
CA LYS A 2 56.61 3.78 -3.66
C LYS A 2 55.78 2.49 -3.70
N GLU A 3 56.38 1.37 -3.31
CA GLU A 3 55.73 0.06 -3.25
C GLU A 3 54.59 0.03 -2.22
N ASP A 4 54.78 0.64 -1.04
CA ASP A 4 53.75 0.72 0.01
C ASP A 4 52.51 1.52 -0.42
N VAL A 5 52.71 2.55 -1.25
CA VAL A 5 51.60 3.35 -1.81
C VAL A 5 50.87 2.55 -2.89
N SER A 6 51.59 1.82 -3.75
CA SER A 6 50.98 0.93 -4.75
C SER A 6 50.09 -0.12 -4.09
N LEU A 7 50.60 -0.81 -3.05
CA LEU A 7 49.85 -1.84 -2.33
C LEU A 7 48.57 -1.30 -1.68
N ARG A 8 48.62 -0.08 -1.12
CA ARG A 8 47.44 0.60 -0.56
C ARG A 8 46.42 0.97 -1.64
N LEU A 9 46.89 1.40 -2.80
CA LEU A 9 46.03 1.74 -3.93
C LEU A 9 45.33 0.49 -4.47
N ASP A 10 46.07 -0.61 -4.62
CA ASP A 10 45.54 -1.90 -5.06
C ASP A 10 44.50 -2.43 -4.06
N GLN A 11 44.77 -2.32 -2.75
CA GLN A 11 43.80 -2.69 -1.73
C GLN A 11 42.54 -1.81 -1.77
N CYS A 12 42.69 -0.51 -2.01
CA CYS A 12 41.56 0.41 -2.19
C CYS A 12 40.73 0.03 -3.42
N LEU A 13 41.41 -0.29 -4.54
CA LEU A 13 40.77 -0.73 -5.79
C LEU A 13 39.96 -2.01 -5.57
N LEU A 14 40.51 -3.01 -4.88
CA LEU A 14 39.79 -4.25 -4.58
C LEU A 14 38.53 -3.98 -3.76
N ARG A 15 38.63 -3.17 -2.69
CA ARG A 15 37.45 -2.78 -1.89
C ARG A 15 36.39 -2.06 -2.72
N PHE A 16 36.82 -1.19 -3.62
CA PHE A 16 35.91 -0.47 -4.52
C PHE A 16 35.18 -1.44 -5.46
N MET A 17 35.90 -2.42 -6.02
CA MET A 17 35.28 -3.45 -6.87
C MET A 17 34.29 -4.31 -6.10
N ASP A 18 34.62 -4.74 -4.88
CA ASP A 18 33.69 -5.49 -4.01
C ASP A 18 32.44 -4.65 -3.69
N GLN A 19 32.60 -3.35 -3.42
CA GLN A 19 31.49 -2.43 -3.17
C GLN A 19 30.61 -2.22 -4.42
N LEU A 20 31.21 -2.19 -5.62
CA LEU A 20 30.46 -2.10 -6.87
C LEU A 20 29.65 -3.36 -7.15
N GLU A 21 30.24 -4.54 -6.95
CA GLU A 21 29.53 -5.81 -7.12
C GLU A 21 28.34 -5.91 -6.16
N LEU A 22 28.56 -5.59 -4.88
CA LEU A 22 27.49 -5.56 -3.89
C LEU A 22 26.39 -4.56 -4.25
N LEU A 23 26.75 -3.40 -4.80
CA LEU A 23 25.79 -2.38 -5.21
C LEU A 23 24.90 -2.90 -6.36
N GLU A 24 25.50 -3.53 -7.36
CA GLU A 24 24.76 -4.08 -8.50
C GLU A 24 23.82 -5.21 -8.07
N GLU A 25 24.26 -6.13 -7.20
CA GLU A 25 23.40 -7.18 -6.63
C GLU A 25 22.18 -6.57 -5.90
N LYS A 26 22.41 -5.52 -5.10
CA LYS A 26 21.35 -4.82 -4.38
C LYS A 26 20.39 -4.11 -5.34
N ARG A 27 20.89 -3.55 -6.44
CA ARG A 27 20.07 -2.92 -7.48
C ARG A 27 19.18 -3.94 -8.19
N GLU A 28 19.74 -5.07 -8.60
CA GLU A 28 18.96 -6.14 -9.26
C GLU A 28 17.85 -6.65 -8.36
N LYS A 29 18.17 -6.92 -7.09
CA LYS A 29 17.19 -7.37 -6.09
C LYS A 29 16.10 -6.33 -5.85
N LEU A 30 16.48 -5.06 -5.69
CA LEU A 30 15.52 -3.96 -5.53
C LEU A 30 14.60 -3.85 -6.74
N ASN A 31 15.16 -3.91 -7.95
CA ASN A 31 14.38 -3.78 -9.18
C ASN A 31 13.38 -4.93 -9.33
N SER A 32 13.79 -6.17 -9.03
CA SER A 32 12.90 -7.33 -9.01
C SER A 32 11.73 -7.16 -8.03
N LEU A 33 12.00 -6.67 -6.81
CA LEU A 33 10.95 -6.40 -5.82
C LEU A 33 10.01 -5.28 -6.28
N ILE A 34 10.53 -4.21 -6.87
CA ILE A 34 9.72 -3.10 -7.41
C ILE A 34 8.81 -3.60 -8.53
N GLU A 35 9.34 -4.37 -9.47
CA GLU A 35 8.58 -4.95 -10.58
C GLU A 35 7.46 -5.86 -10.06
N GLN A 36 7.77 -6.75 -9.11
CA GLN A 36 6.80 -7.62 -8.47
C GLN A 36 5.71 -6.82 -7.74
N GLY A 37 6.12 -5.80 -6.98
CA GLY A 37 5.22 -4.92 -6.25
C GLY A 37 4.27 -4.17 -7.17
N TRP A 38 4.78 -3.54 -8.23
CA TRP A 38 3.96 -2.84 -9.23
C TRP A 38 3.03 -3.77 -10.01
N PHE A 39 3.49 -4.97 -10.35
CA PHE A 39 2.63 -5.98 -10.96
C PHE A 39 1.47 -6.36 -10.03
N CYS A 40 1.77 -6.59 -8.74
CA CYS A 40 0.79 -6.94 -7.72
C CYS A 40 -0.21 -5.79 -7.46
N ILE A 41 0.23 -4.54 -7.42
CA ILE A 41 -0.64 -3.35 -7.36
C ILE A 41 -1.56 -3.29 -8.58
N SER A 42 -1.02 -3.52 -9.78
CA SER A 42 -1.80 -3.50 -11.03
C SER A 42 -2.90 -4.57 -11.02
N LYS A 43 -2.58 -5.78 -10.55
CA LYS A 43 -3.57 -6.86 -10.34
C LYS A 43 -4.62 -6.49 -9.30
N ALA A 44 -4.22 -5.84 -8.21
CA ALA A 44 -5.17 -5.36 -7.19
C ALA A 44 -6.12 -4.29 -7.75
N ARG A 45 -5.60 -3.31 -8.50
CA ARG A 45 -6.41 -2.29 -9.21
C ARG A 45 -7.40 -2.90 -10.18
N TYR A 46 -6.98 -3.92 -10.93
CA TYR A 46 -7.88 -4.63 -11.83
C TYR A 46 -9.01 -5.34 -11.08
N ALA A 47 -8.70 -6.00 -9.96
CA ALA A 47 -9.69 -6.75 -9.18
C ALA A 47 -10.66 -5.85 -8.40
N MET A 48 -10.17 -4.76 -7.81
CA MET A 48 -10.99 -3.86 -6.97
C MET A 48 -11.64 -2.72 -7.78
N GLY A 49 -11.17 -2.46 -8.99
CA GLY A 49 -11.60 -1.34 -9.81
C GLY A 49 -10.75 -0.08 -9.60
N ASN A 50 -10.85 0.84 -10.57
CA ASN A 50 -9.95 2.00 -10.71
C ASN A 50 -9.96 2.97 -9.51
N LYS A 51 -11.06 3.01 -8.73
CA LYS A 51 -11.22 3.93 -7.59
C LYS A 51 -10.62 3.39 -6.28
N GLN A 52 -10.23 2.11 -6.25
CA GLN A 52 -10.01 1.38 -4.99
C GLN A 52 -8.55 1.14 -4.60
N VAL A 53 -7.56 1.34 -5.49
CA VAL A 53 -6.14 1.31 -5.11
C VAL A 53 -5.45 2.50 -5.78
N SER A 54 -5.47 3.66 -5.14
CA SER A 54 -4.94 4.92 -5.68
C SER A 54 -4.24 5.74 -4.60
N ALA A 55 -3.38 6.67 -5.02
CA ALA A 55 -2.74 7.63 -4.14
C ALA A 55 -3.74 8.53 -3.39
N LEU A 56 -4.99 8.62 -3.86
CA LEU A 56 -6.06 9.36 -3.19
C LEU A 56 -6.60 8.67 -1.94
N GLN A 57 -6.29 7.39 -1.73
CA GLN A 57 -6.80 6.60 -0.59
C GLN A 57 -5.84 6.54 0.58
N TYR A 58 -4.77 7.34 0.56
CA TYR A 58 -3.94 7.48 1.75
C TYR A 58 -4.75 8.15 2.86
N SER A 59 -4.66 7.59 4.07
CA SER A 59 -5.21 8.24 5.25
C SER A 59 -4.42 9.51 5.57
N ASN A 60 -5.10 10.56 6.01
CA ASN A 60 -4.47 11.79 6.51
C ASN A 60 -3.58 11.55 7.74
N GLU A 61 -3.68 10.39 8.37
CA GLU A 61 -2.91 9.98 9.56
C GLU A 61 -1.64 9.17 9.20
N ILE A 62 -1.35 9.01 7.89
CA ILE A 62 -0.14 8.34 7.41
C ILE A 62 1.11 9.09 7.87
N VAL A 63 2.01 8.39 8.55
CA VAL A 63 3.30 8.93 8.99
C VAL A 63 4.36 7.88 8.63
N PRO A 64 5.53 8.31 8.11
CA PRO A 64 6.63 7.39 7.85
C PRO A 64 7.06 6.71 9.14
N GLN A 65 7.05 5.37 9.14
CA GLN A 65 7.50 4.56 10.28
C GLN A 65 9.02 4.36 10.27
N VAL A 66 9.66 4.45 9.10
CA VAL A 66 11.10 4.25 8.93
C VAL A 66 11.70 5.52 8.35
N CYS A 67 12.72 6.05 9.01
CA CYS A 67 13.55 7.15 8.50
C CYS A 67 14.94 6.62 8.17
N VAL A 68 15.49 7.04 7.02
CA VAL A 68 16.86 6.72 6.63
C VAL A 68 17.73 7.93 6.94
N HIS A 69 18.81 7.72 7.70
CA HIS A 69 19.77 8.76 8.02
C HIS A 69 21.18 8.37 7.58
N VAL A 70 22.01 9.36 7.28
CA VAL A 70 23.41 9.15 6.91
C VAL A 70 24.28 9.69 8.03
N ARG A 71 25.19 8.85 8.54
CA ARG A 71 26.17 9.26 9.54
C ARG A 71 27.59 9.05 9.02
N LYS A 72 28.48 9.97 9.35
CA LYS A 72 29.91 9.83 9.06
C LYS A 72 30.57 9.08 10.21
N VAL A 73 31.22 7.96 9.89
CA VAL A 73 31.96 7.15 10.86
C VAL A 73 33.38 7.71 11.03
N SER A 74 34.00 7.47 12.19
CA SER A 74 35.32 8.02 12.56
C SER A 74 36.45 7.66 11.59
N ASN A 75 36.29 6.62 10.79
CA ASN A 75 37.21 6.20 9.73
C ASN A 75 37.08 6.99 8.42
N GLY A 76 36.15 7.96 8.34
CA GLY A 76 35.88 8.75 7.15
C GLY A 76 34.84 8.14 6.20
N GLU A 77 34.32 6.94 6.50
CA GLU A 77 33.29 6.28 5.72
C GLU A 77 31.89 6.83 6.06
N MET A 78 30.97 6.73 5.11
CA MET A 78 29.55 7.07 5.30
C MET A 78 28.76 5.79 5.56
N GLU A 79 27.94 5.79 6.60
CA GLU A 79 27.07 4.67 6.94
C GLU A 79 25.60 5.12 6.87
N PHE A 80 24.79 4.31 6.20
CA PHE A 80 23.35 4.47 6.17
C PHE A 80 22.74 3.72 7.36
N GLY A 81 21.97 4.43 8.18
CA GLY A 81 21.18 3.85 9.25
C GLY A 81 19.69 4.00 8.99
N THR A 82 18.89 3.11 9.58
CA THR A 82 17.43 3.18 9.55
C THR A 82 16.90 3.23 10.98
N GLU A 83 16.12 4.25 11.29
CA GLU A 83 15.44 4.39 12.57
C GLU A 83 13.95 4.10 12.39
N ARG A 84 13.40 3.19 13.22
CA ARG A 84 11.96 2.94 13.29
C ARG A 84 11.36 3.79 14.40
N MET A 85 10.35 4.58 14.06
CA MET A 85 9.67 5.47 14.99
C MET A 85 8.39 4.78 15.49
N ASP A 86 8.44 4.22 16.70
CA ASP A 86 7.26 3.61 17.33
C ASP A 86 6.34 4.70 17.87
N ARG A 87 5.09 4.75 17.38
CA ARG A 87 4.04 5.58 17.99
C ARG A 87 3.56 4.89 19.27
N GLY A 88 3.70 5.58 20.40
CA GLY A 88 2.93 5.25 21.61
C GLY A 88 1.42 5.35 21.36
N PRO A 89 0.57 4.72 22.21
CA PRO A 89 -0.88 4.74 22.03
C PRO A 89 -1.40 6.18 22.10
N SER A 90 -2.02 6.65 21.01
CA SER A 90 -2.56 8.01 20.91
C SER A 90 -3.92 8.07 21.62
N GLU A 91 -4.01 8.89 22.67
CA GLU A 91 -5.27 9.32 23.28
C GLU A 91 -5.94 10.37 22.40
N ASP A 92 -6.74 9.96 21.41
CA ASP A 92 -7.68 10.87 20.75
C ASP A 92 -8.88 10.09 20.23
N THR A 93 -9.84 9.86 21.13
CA THR A 93 -11.20 9.44 20.77
C THR A 93 -12.07 10.67 20.75
N THR A 94 -12.30 11.26 19.58
CA THR A 94 -13.49 12.10 19.35
C THR A 94 -14.24 11.55 18.15
N ASN A 95 -15.32 10.85 18.44
CA ASN A 95 -16.27 10.30 17.48
C ASN A 95 -16.96 11.44 16.73
N ALA A 96 -16.57 11.68 15.48
CA ALA A 96 -17.38 12.42 14.52
C ALA A 96 -17.55 11.55 13.26
N PRO A 97 -18.78 11.31 12.78
CA PRO A 97 -18.99 10.58 11.54
C PRO A 97 -18.48 11.45 10.38
N ARG A 98 -17.31 11.10 9.84
CA ARG A 98 -16.74 11.76 8.66
C ARG A 98 -17.59 11.38 7.44
N GLN A 99 -18.21 12.39 6.82
CA GLN A 99 -18.87 12.25 5.53
C GLN A 99 -17.80 11.97 4.47
N VAL A 100 -17.93 10.84 3.78
CA VAL A 100 -17.07 10.49 2.65
C VAL A 100 -17.60 11.26 1.44
N GLU A 101 -16.88 12.28 0.99
CA GLU A 101 -17.22 12.96 -0.27
C GLU A 101 -16.91 12.04 -1.46
N GLU A 102 -17.94 11.72 -2.24
CA GLU A 102 -17.82 10.95 -3.48
C GLU A 102 -17.23 11.85 -4.58
N VAL A 103 -15.91 11.86 -4.69
CA VAL A 103 -15.23 12.55 -5.80
C VAL A 103 -15.06 11.58 -6.98
N GLY A 104 -15.96 11.71 -7.95
CA GLY A 104 -15.84 11.08 -9.27
C GLY A 104 -17.11 11.28 -10.10
N PRO A 105 -17.04 11.19 -11.44
CA PRO A 105 -18.24 11.18 -12.27
C PRO A 105 -19.16 10.06 -11.79
N VAL A 106 -20.43 10.40 -11.56
CA VAL A 106 -21.51 9.45 -11.28
C VAL A 106 -21.59 8.54 -12.51
N ASP A 107 -21.22 7.28 -12.36
CA ASP A 107 -21.27 6.31 -13.44
C ASP A 107 -22.74 5.93 -13.64
N GLU A 108 -23.48 6.79 -14.34
CA GLU A 108 -24.80 6.46 -14.86
C GLU A 108 -24.67 5.35 -15.90
N GLY A 109 -25.02 4.14 -15.49
CA GLY A 109 -25.57 3.15 -16.42
C GLY A 109 -24.90 1.79 -16.40
N VAL A 110 -25.41 0.90 -15.55
CA VAL A 110 -25.32 -0.54 -15.79
C VAL A 110 -26.15 -0.85 -17.05
N ARG A 111 -25.50 -0.99 -18.22
CA ARG A 111 -26.17 -1.47 -19.43
C ARG A 111 -26.55 -2.95 -19.25
N ARG A 112 -27.83 -3.19 -18.95
CA ARG A 112 -28.42 -4.54 -18.96
C ARG A 112 -28.46 -5.08 -20.38
N ARG A 113 -28.01 -6.33 -20.54
CA ARG A 113 -28.09 -7.08 -21.81
C ARG A 113 -29.56 -7.38 -22.12
N LYS A 114 -30.02 -6.98 -23.31
CA LYS A 114 -31.38 -7.21 -23.81
C LYS A 114 -31.48 -8.61 -24.41
N THR A 115 -32.19 -9.53 -23.75
CA THR A 115 -32.76 -10.71 -24.40
C THR A 115 -34.25 -10.45 -24.67
N THR A 116 -34.66 -10.80 -25.88
CA THR A 116 -35.98 -10.58 -26.48
C THR A 116 -37.02 -11.59 -26.01
N THR A 117 -38.23 -11.13 -25.67
CA THR A 117 -39.53 -11.69 -26.10
C THR A 117 -40.66 -10.82 -25.53
N ALA A 118 -41.80 -10.82 -26.21
CA ALA A 118 -42.74 -9.72 -26.30
C ALA A 118 -43.97 -9.84 -25.38
N LYS A 119 -44.60 -8.65 -25.18
CA LYS A 119 -46.03 -8.35 -25.03
C LYS A 119 -46.75 -8.46 -23.66
N ASP A 120 -47.26 -7.26 -23.31
CA ASP A 120 -48.61 -6.92 -22.83
C ASP A 120 -48.89 -6.71 -21.31
N SER A 121 -49.11 -5.42 -21.00
CA SER A 121 -50.28 -4.85 -20.30
C SER A 121 -50.44 -4.94 -18.76
N LYS A 122 -50.11 -3.81 -18.11
CA LYS A 122 -50.86 -3.04 -17.09
C LYS A 122 -51.83 -3.79 -16.13
N ALA A 123 -51.53 -3.78 -14.82
CA ALA A 123 -52.51 -3.69 -13.74
C ALA A 123 -51.86 -3.22 -12.42
N GLN A 124 -52.51 -2.24 -11.76
CA GLN A 124 -52.24 -1.76 -10.40
C GLN A 124 -52.55 -2.82 -9.32
N SER A 125 -51.80 -2.83 -8.23
CA SER A 125 -52.38 -2.79 -6.86
C SER A 125 -51.31 -2.72 -5.76
N ASN A 126 -51.63 -1.97 -4.72
CA ASN A 126 -50.89 -1.76 -3.48
C ASN A 126 -50.78 -3.04 -2.63
N ALA A 127 -49.65 -3.21 -1.94
CA ALA A 127 -49.62 -3.75 -0.57
C ALA A 127 -48.33 -3.34 0.15
N SER A 128 -48.48 -2.78 1.34
CA SER A 128 -47.42 -2.43 2.29
C SER A 128 -46.79 -3.66 2.95
N VAL A 129 -45.57 -3.46 3.48
CA VAL A 129 -45.01 -3.92 4.77
C VAL A 129 -43.59 -4.54 4.65
N LYS A 130 -42.60 -3.65 4.85
CA LYS A 130 -41.44 -3.66 5.77
C LYS A 130 -40.50 -4.88 5.98
N PRO A 131 -39.25 -4.61 6.41
CA PRO A 131 -38.04 -5.41 6.11
C PRO A 131 -37.59 -6.31 7.27
N VAL A 132 -36.71 -7.26 6.98
CA VAL A 132 -35.95 -8.08 7.95
C VAL A 132 -34.47 -7.88 7.58
N ALA A 133 -33.74 -7.02 8.31
CA ALA A 133 -32.89 -7.34 9.48
C ALA A 133 -31.80 -8.37 9.11
N GLU A 134 -30.58 -7.89 8.80
CA GLU A 134 -29.44 -7.81 9.74
C GLU A 134 -28.71 -9.16 9.87
N GLU A 135 -27.66 -9.34 9.05
CA GLU A 135 -26.51 -10.15 9.46
C GLU A 135 -25.43 -9.20 9.96
N GLU A 136 -25.38 -9.09 11.29
CA GLU A 136 -24.31 -8.43 12.03
C GLU A 136 -22.99 -9.18 11.83
N ALA A 137 -22.10 -8.63 11.01
CA ALA A 137 -20.69 -8.97 11.07
C ALA A 137 -20.06 -8.19 12.23
N SER A 138 -19.80 -8.91 13.31
CA SER A 138 -19.13 -8.50 14.54
C SER A 138 -18.01 -7.47 14.34
N VAL A 139 -18.23 -6.27 14.88
CA VAL A 139 -17.20 -5.25 15.07
C VAL A 139 -16.18 -5.76 16.09
N ASN A 140 -15.07 -6.31 15.60
CA ASN A 140 -13.91 -6.57 16.45
C ASN A 140 -13.29 -5.22 16.84
N LYS A 141 -13.44 -4.87 18.13
CA LYS A 141 -12.68 -3.83 18.82
C LYS A 141 -11.19 -4.16 18.75
N GLY A 142 -10.47 -3.56 17.80
CA GLY A 142 -9.01 -3.61 17.73
C GLY A 142 -8.43 -2.21 17.83
N SER A 143 -7.85 -1.91 18.99
CA SER A 143 -6.80 -0.91 19.32
C SER A 143 -6.64 0.39 18.49
N PRO A 144 -6.44 1.56 19.13
CA PRO A 144 -6.08 2.79 18.42
C PRO A 144 -4.65 2.68 17.90
N GLY A 145 -4.51 2.64 16.57
CA GLY A 145 -3.24 2.56 15.88
C GLY A 145 -3.41 1.83 14.56
N HIS A 146 -3.65 2.58 13.48
CA HIS A 146 -3.60 2.05 12.11
C HIS A 146 -2.16 1.58 11.79
N GLN A 147 -1.81 0.38 12.25
CA GLN A 147 -0.50 -0.24 12.01
C GLN A 147 -0.43 -0.99 10.67
N ASP A 148 -1.58 -1.35 10.11
CA ASP A 148 -1.63 -2.10 8.84
C ASP A 148 -2.10 -1.19 7.69
N PRO A 149 -1.22 -0.82 6.75
CA PRO A 149 -1.59 0.00 5.60
C PRO A 149 -2.63 -0.66 4.68
N LEU A 150 -2.86 -1.97 4.79
CA LEU A 150 -3.94 -2.63 4.05
C LEU A 150 -5.33 -2.19 4.52
N LYS A 151 -5.48 -1.79 5.80
CA LYS A 151 -6.76 -1.33 6.34
C LYS A 151 -7.25 -0.04 5.69
N TRP A 152 -6.36 0.73 5.05
CA TRP A 152 -6.74 1.90 4.25
C TRP A 152 -7.62 1.53 3.04
N PHE A 153 -7.52 0.28 2.57
CA PHE A 153 -8.28 -0.25 1.44
C PHE A 153 -9.47 -1.12 1.87
N GLY A 154 -9.83 -1.08 3.16
CA GLY A 154 -10.94 -1.82 3.74
C GLY A 154 -10.56 -3.19 4.31
N ILE A 155 -11.56 -3.94 4.77
CA ILE A 155 -11.37 -5.26 5.43
C ILE A 155 -11.17 -6.38 4.40
N LEU A 156 -11.69 -6.20 3.18
CA LEU A 156 -11.65 -7.17 2.10
C LEU A 156 -10.65 -6.74 1.03
N VAL A 157 -9.38 -7.06 1.28
CA VAL A 157 -8.28 -6.74 0.38
C VAL A 157 -7.85 -7.97 -0.43
N PRO A 158 -7.73 -7.88 -1.77
CA PRO A 158 -7.25 -8.98 -2.60
C PRO A 158 -5.86 -9.45 -2.19
N GLN A 159 -5.59 -10.74 -2.39
CA GLN A 159 -4.29 -11.33 -2.10
C GLN A 159 -3.13 -10.62 -2.82
N SER A 160 -3.37 -10.09 -4.01
CA SER A 160 -2.36 -9.34 -4.76
C SER A 160 -1.95 -8.05 -4.05
N LEU A 161 -2.83 -7.37 -3.32
CA LEU A 161 -2.43 -6.17 -2.58
C LEU A 161 -1.62 -6.51 -1.32
N LYS A 162 -1.92 -7.65 -0.68
CA LYS A 162 -1.09 -8.20 0.40
C LYS A 162 0.31 -8.57 -0.08
N GLN A 163 0.40 -9.16 -1.27
CA GLN A 163 1.68 -9.46 -1.93
C GLN A 163 2.44 -8.18 -2.30
N ALA A 164 1.74 -7.14 -2.77
CA ALA A 164 2.36 -5.84 -3.02
C ALA A 164 2.96 -5.24 -1.75
N GLN A 165 2.24 -5.30 -0.61
CA GLN A 165 2.75 -4.81 0.68
C GLN A 165 4.07 -5.50 1.03
N SER A 166 4.18 -6.83 0.88
CA SER A 166 5.43 -7.55 1.16
C SER A 166 6.59 -7.19 0.23
N ALA A 167 6.32 -6.69 -0.97
CA ALA A 167 7.35 -6.27 -1.92
C ALA A 167 7.93 -4.88 -1.58
N PHE A 168 7.19 -4.05 -0.83
CA PHE A 168 7.58 -2.69 -0.44
C PHE A 168 7.91 -2.54 1.05
N SER A 169 7.84 -3.61 1.85
CA SER A 169 8.04 -3.62 3.31
C SER A 169 9.47 -3.88 3.74
#